data_AF-A0A671TS14-F1
#
_entry.id   AF-A0A671TS14-F1
#
_cell.length_a   1.000
_cell.length_b   1.000
_cell.length_c   1.000
_cell.angle_alpha   90.00
_cell.angle_beta   90.00
_cell.angle_gamma   90.00
#
_symmetry.space_group_name_H-M   'P 1'
#
loop_
_entity.id
_entity.type
_entity.pdbx_description
1 polymer ?
#
loop_
_entity_poly.entity_id
_entity_poly.type
_entity_poly.pdbx_seq_one_letter_code
_entity_poly.pdbx_strand_id
1 'polypeptide(L)'
;LNSQCHFHCITQCITHTLALKNEEISNFVCTLKQSLDNLEANSNRVQGDLESEFTSLHSVLDGMKESMLTRIKQERASRTYELQSQLSACSKALESSEELLELANQTMCSSETDGFNQVTDPTPLVTMAPAFRLSLKAKASDNMSHLMVDFSQERGMLQSLKFLPVPATPEIQVSECQVCDNTVTIAWTLPEPDSKIDHYILEHRRTNHEGPPRIREDYPWMVLEGIKEMEHTLTGLRFDTRYMTFRVRACNKAVAGEFSEPVTLETHAFTFKLDAASSHQNLKVEDLSVEWDSSGGKIQEMRKEKNRTNSPMHSPARSALMSPKRAPTARPGRDRFTAESYTVLADTMIDAGQQYWEVKFDKESKAFAVGVALRSLGRFDQLGKSSASWCIHLNNWLQQSLTAKHNNKARTLDCPIPNSIGVYVNYDEGVLSFYNSKTKQLMHTFKTKFQQPVIPAFMVWNGSFSVVTGLQVPSIVQSGQRKNMFTTFHSLLSGPTICLQETGSRLCVSFKSESASALTARLHR
;
A
#
# COMPACT_ATOMS: atom_id res chain seq x y z
N LEU A 1 -13.00 40.86 -62.28
CA LEU A 1 -12.40 41.12 -60.94
C LEU A 1 -13.15 40.35 -59.85
N ASN A 2 -14.45 40.58 -59.59
CA ASN A 2 -15.19 39.87 -58.53
C ASN A 2 -15.25 38.33 -58.67
N SER A 3 -15.47 37.79 -59.87
CA SER A 3 -15.50 36.32 -60.06
C SER A 3 -14.13 35.66 -59.87
N GLN A 4 -13.05 36.40 -60.10
CA GLN A 4 -11.67 35.92 -59.99
C GLN A 4 -11.23 35.87 -58.52
N CYS A 5 -11.63 36.86 -57.72
CA CYS A 5 -11.44 36.85 -56.25
C CYS A 5 -12.26 35.75 -55.58
N HIS A 6 -13.50 35.50 -56.03
CA HIS A 6 -14.33 34.43 -55.48
C HIS A 6 -13.77 33.04 -55.79
N PHE A 7 -13.32 32.81 -57.04
CA PHE A 7 -12.63 31.59 -57.43
C PHE A 7 -11.34 31.37 -56.61
N HIS A 8 -10.56 32.43 -56.37
CA HIS A 8 -9.35 32.37 -55.56
C HIS A 8 -9.64 31.99 -54.10
N CYS A 9 -10.69 32.56 -53.49
CA CYS A 9 -11.10 32.25 -52.12
C CYS A 9 -11.59 30.80 -51.99
N ILE A 10 -12.42 30.32 -52.91
CA ILE A 10 -12.87 28.91 -52.93
C ILE A 10 -11.68 27.96 -53.09
N THR A 11 -10.76 28.28 -54.01
CA THR A 11 -9.56 27.47 -54.23
C THR A 11 -8.67 27.44 -52.98
N GLN A 12 -8.51 28.57 -52.28
CA GLN A 12 -7.77 28.63 -51.01
C GLN A 12 -8.44 27.81 -49.90
N CYS A 13 -9.76 27.87 -49.75
CA CYS A 13 -10.49 27.07 -48.77
C CYS A 13 -10.35 25.56 -49.05
N ILE A 14 -10.53 25.14 -50.31
CA ILE A 14 -10.35 23.74 -50.72
C ILE A 14 -8.91 23.28 -50.45
N THR A 15 -7.92 24.10 -50.81
CA THR A 15 -6.49 23.78 -50.59
C THR A 15 -6.19 23.65 -49.10
N HIS A 16 -6.72 24.53 -48.26
CA HIS A 16 -6.53 24.46 -46.81
C HIS A 16 -7.18 23.21 -46.18
N THR A 17 -8.42 22.89 -46.55
CA THR A 17 -9.10 21.67 -46.06
C THR A 17 -8.40 20.39 -46.52
N LEU A 18 -7.94 20.34 -47.77
CA LEU A 18 -7.16 19.20 -48.28
C LEU A 18 -5.80 19.09 -47.57
N ALA A 19 -5.14 20.21 -47.26
CA ALA A 19 -3.89 20.21 -46.52
C ALA A 19 -4.08 19.64 -45.09
N LEU A 20 -5.12 20.09 -44.37
CA LEU A 20 -5.45 19.55 -43.04
C LEU A 20 -5.77 18.05 -43.10
N LYS A 21 -6.54 17.60 -44.09
CA LYS A 21 -6.84 16.17 -44.27
C LYS A 21 -5.61 15.36 -44.64
N ASN A 22 -4.72 15.89 -45.47
CA ASN A 22 -3.45 15.24 -45.80
C ASN A 22 -2.54 15.13 -44.57
N GLU A 23 -2.55 16.12 -43.67
CA GLU A 23 -1.82 16.08 -42.40
C GLU A 23 -2.41 15.03 -41.45
N GLU A 24 -3.74 14.99 -41.27
CA GLU A 24 -4.43 13.95 -40.49
C GLU A 24 -4.12 12.54 -41.01
N ILE A 25 -4.18 12.33 -42.32
CA ILE A 25 -3.86 11.04 -42.95
C ILE A 25 -2.38 10.70 -42.75
N SER A 26 -1.47 11.67 -42.91
CA SER A 26 -0.04 11.45 -42.71
C SER A 26 0.28 11.06 -41.26
N ASN A 27 -0.36 11.72 -40.30
CA ASN A 27 -0.25 11.39 -38.88
C ASN A 27 -0.79 9.99 -38.59
N PHE A 28 -1.96 9.65 -39.14
CA PHE A 28 -2.54 8.31 -38.99
C PHE A 28 -1.66 7.22 -39.61
N VAL A 29 -1.08 7.46 -40.79
CA VAL A 29 -0.11 6.55 -41.42
C VAL A 29 1.14 6.39 -40.54
N CYS A 30 1.62 7.45 -39.89
CA CYS A 30 2.72 7.38 -38.94
C CYS A 30 2.37 6.49 -37.73
N THR A 31 1.17 6.68 -37.15
CA THR A 31 0.67 5.83 -36.05
C THR A 31 0.55 4.36 -36.47
N LEU A 32 0.06 4.08 -37.68
CA LEU A 32 -0.02 2.71 -38.21
C LEU A 32 1.36 2.07 -38.38
N LYS A 33 2.34 2.80 -38.93
CA LYS A 33 3.72 2.31 -39.04
C LYS A 33 4.31 1.98 -37.67
N GLN A 34 4.14 2.87 -36.70
CA GLN A 34 4.58 2.63 -35.33
C GLN A 34 3.89 1.41 -34.70
N SER A 35 2.59 1.21 -34.94
CA SER A 35 1.88 0.02 -34.47
C SER A 35 2.40 -1.27 -35.11
N LEU A 36 2.83 -1.22 -36.37
CA LEU A 36 3.43 -2.36 -37.07
C LEU A 36 4.80 -2.70 -36.48
N ASP A 37 5.66 -1.71 -36.27
CA ASP A 37 6.98 -1.89 -35.65
C ASP A 37 6.84 -2.46 -34.22
N ASN A 38 5.86 -1.95 -33.46
CA ASN A 38 5.54 -2.48 -32.13
C ASN A 38 5.05 -3.92 -32.17
N LEU A 39 4.23 -4.29 -33.17
CA LEU A 39 3.75 -5.66 -33.35
C LEU A 39 4.92 -6.61 -33.65
N GLU A 40 5.84 -6.20 -34.52
CA GLU A 40 7.02 -6.98 -34.86
C GLU A 40 7.92 -7.19 -33.63
N ALA A 41 8.21 -6.12 -32.87
CA ALA A 41 8.98 -6.21 -31.64
C ALA A 41 8.30 -7.11 -30.59
N ASN A 42 6.99 -6.98 -30.41
CA ASN A 42 6.22 -7.82 -29.49
C ASN A 42 6.21 -9.29 -29.93
N SER A 43 6.08 -9.57 -31.23
CA SER A 43 6.14 -10.93 -31.77
C SER A 43 7.49 -11.58 -31.50
N ASN A 44 8.59 -10.87 -31.78
CA ASN A 44 9.94 -11.34 -31.52
C ASN A 44 10.18 -11.63 -30.03
N ARG A 45 9.64 -10.77 -29.15
CA ARG A 45 9.70 -10.98 -27.71
C ARG A 45 8.94 -12.23 -27.26
N VAL A 46 7.69 -12.39 -27.70
CA VAL A 46 6.86 -13.57 -27.35
C VAL A 46 7.52 -14.86 -27.86
N GLN A 47 8.13 -14.83 -29.04
CA GLN A 47 8.90 -15.96 -29.57
C GLN A 47 10.10 -16.28 -28.66
N GLY A 48 10.89 -15.27 -28.28
CA GLY A 48 12.05 -15.46 -27.39
C GLY A 48 11.65 -15.99 -26.01
N ASP A 49 10.57 -15.48 -25.44
CA ASP A 49 10.04 -15.94 -24.15
C ASP A 49 9.60 -17.43 -24.23
N LEU A 50 8.95 -17.83 -25.33
CA LEU A 50 8.55 -19.22 -25.58
C LEU A 50 9.77 -20.15 -25.71
N GLU A 51 10.77 -19.76 -26.49
CA GLU A 51 12.02 -20.51 -26.67
C GLU A 51 12.77 -20.67 -25.33
N SER A 52 12.76 -19.63 -24.49
CA SER A 52 13.35 -19.66 -23.14
C SER A 52 12.64 -20.66 -22.22
N GLU A 53 11.30 -20.66 -22.18
CA GLU A 53 10.52 -21.61 -21.38
C GLU A 53 10.76 -23.06 -21.82
N PHE A 54 10.81 -23.33 -23.13
CA PHE A 54 11.18 -24.66 -23.62
C PHE A 54 12.61 -25.02 -23.24
N THR A 55 13.57 -24.09 -23.35
CA THR A 55 14.97 -24.33 -22.96
C THR A 55 15.07 -24.70 -21.47
N SER A 56 14.31 -24.01 -20.61
CA SER A 56 14.19 -24.33 -19.18
C SER A 56 13.64 -25.74 -18.96
N LEU A 57 12.57 -26.13 -19.66
CA LEU A 57 11.98 -27.47 -19.58
C LEU A 57 12.97 -28.56 -20.04
N HIS A 58 13.72 -28.33 -21.12
CA HIS A 58 14.75 -29.26 -21.59
C HIS A 58 15.86 -29.44 -20.53
N SER A 59 16.32 -28.36 -19.91
CA SER A 59 17.33 -28.41 -18.85
C SER A 59 16.90 -29.29 -17.66
N VAL A 60 15.63 -29.17 -17.25
CA VAL A 60 15.06 -30.02 -16.19
C VAL A 60 15.01 -31.49 -16.61
N LEU A 61 14.58 -31.78 -17.84
CA LEU A 61 14.53 -33.15 -18.38
C LEU A 61 15.93 -33.76 -18.51
N ASP A 62 16.93 -33.00 -18.97
CA ASP A 62 18.31 -33.45 -19.08
C ASP A 62 18.93 -33.71 -17.71
N GLY A 63 18.68 -32.84 -16.72
CA GLY A 63 19.11 -33.07 -15.33
C GLY A 63 18.47 -34.34 -14.73
N MET A 64 17.19 -34.58 -15.00
CA MET A 64 16.50 -35.80 -14.57
C MET A 64 17.08 -37.05 -15.25
N LYS A 65 17.33 -36.99 -16.56
CA LYS A 65 17.98 -38.06 -17.32
C LYS A 65 19.36 -38.40 -16.78
N GLU A 66 20.20 -37.40 -16.53
CA GLU A 66 21.55 -37.60 -15.99
C GLU A 66 21.51 -38.23 -14.60
N SER A 67 20.60 -37.77 -13.74
CA SER A 67 20.38 -38.34 -12.40
C SER A 67 19.99 -39.82 -12.46
N MET A 68 19.00 -40.16 -13.29
CA MET A 68 18.54 -41.55 -13.46
C MET A 68 19.64 -42.46 -14.05
N LEU A 69 20.37 -41.98 -15.05
CA LEU A 69 21.49 -42.72 -15.65
C LEU A 69 22.62 -42.97 -14.64
N THR A 70 22.92 -41.99 -13.80
CA THR A 70 23.93 -42.12 -12.74
C THR A 70 23.52 -43.19 -11.74
N ARG A 71 22.24 -43.22 -11.35
CA ARG A 71 21.69 -44.26 -10.46
C ARG A 71 21.81 -45.66 -11.08
N ILE A 72 21.45 -45.83 -12.35
CA ILE A 72 21.60 -47.11 -13.06
C ILE A 72 23.07 -47.55 -13.11
N LYS A 73 23.98 -46.63 -13.43
CA LYS A 73 25.43 -46.91 -13.48
C LYS A 73 25.96 -47.32 -12.11
N GLN A 74 25.55 -46.63 -11.04
CA GLN A 74 25.95 -46.94 -9.66
C GLN A 74 25.45 -48.32 -9.23
N GLU A 75 24.17 -48.63 -9.49
CA GLU A 75 23.58 -49.93 -9.17
C GLU A 75 24.28 -51.07 -9.93
N ARG A 76 24.55 -50.87 -11.23
CA ARG A 76 25.32 -51.82 -12.05
C ARG A 76 26.72 -52.03 -11.48
N ALA A 77 27.42 -50.95 -11.11
CA ALA A 77 28.77 -51.03 -10.55
C ALA A 77 28.78 -51.81 -9.23
N SER A 78 27.83 -51.53 -8.33
CA SER A 78 27.69 -52.24 -7.05
C SER A 78 27.47 -53.73 -7.23
N ARG A 79 26.51 -54.12 -8.09
CA ARG A 79 26.21 -55.54 -8.35
C ARG A 79 27.36 -56.25 -9.06
N THR A 80 28.01 -55.58 -10.01
CA THR A 80 29.21 -56.10 -10.68
C THR A 80 30.32 -56.35 -9.67
N TYR A 81 30.54 -55.42 -8.74
CA TYR A 81 31.54 -55.56 -7.69
C TYR A 81 31.25 -56.74 -6.76
N GLU A 82 30.00 -56.89 -6.30
CA GLU A 82 29.60 -58.02 -5.44
C GLU A 82 29.76 -59.38 -6.14
N LEU A 83 29.36 -59.47 -7.41
CA LEU A 83 29.51 -60.70 -8.20
C LEU A 83 30.98 -61.02 -8.48
N GLN A 84 31.80 -60.03 -8.85
CA GLN A 84 33.24 -60.21 -9.05
C GLN A 84 33.96 -60.63 -7.77
N SER A 85 33.59 -60.04 -6.63
CA SER A 85 34.11 -60.42 -5.31
C SER A 85 33.76 -61.87 -4.97
N GLN A 86 32.50 -62.27 -5.19
CA GLN A 86 32.08 -63.66 -4.98
C GLN A 86 32.80 -64.62 -5.92
N LEU A 87 32.96 -64.27 -7.20
CA LEU A 87 33.67 -65.09 -8.19
C LEU A 87 35.15 -65.28 -7.80
N SER A 88 35.83 -64.22 -7.34
CA SER A 88 37.20 -64.32 -6.83
C SER A 88 37.29 -65.23 -5.60
N ALA A 89 36.34 -65.12 -4.66
CA ALA A 89 36.30 -65.98 -3.47
C ALA A 89 36.06 -67.45 -3.82
N CYS A 90 35.15 -67.73 -4.76
CA CYS A 90 34.91 -69.08 -5.27
C CYS A 90 36.14 -69.64 -5.98
N SER A 91 36.83 -68.85 -6.81
CA SER A 91 38.05 -69.26 -7.50
C SER A 91 39.15 -69.67 -6.51
N LYS A 92 39.41 -68.85 -5.48
CA LYS A 92 40.43 -69.15 -4.45
C LYS A 92 40.11 -70.40 -3.63
N ALA A 93 38.83 -70.59 -3.30
CA ALA A 93 38.42 -71.76 -2.56
C ALA A 93 38.47 -73.04 -3.40
N LEU A 94 38.21 -72.94 -4.70
CA LEU A 94 38.36 -74.05 -5.63
C LEU A 94 39.82 -74.46 -5.76
N GLU A 95 40.73 -73.51 -5.95
CA GLU A 95 42.19 -73.72 -5.99
C GLU A 95 42.69 -74.38 -4.70
N SER A 96 42.28 -73.85 -3.54
CA SER A 96 42.60 -74.47 -2.23
C SER A 96 42.03 -75.88 -2.07
N SER A 97 40.85 -76.15 -2.63
CA SER A 97 40.26 -77.50 -2.59
C SER A 97 40.98 -78.46 -3.54
N GLU A 98 41.48 -77.99 -4.68
CA GLU A 98 42.26 -78.76 -5.64
C GLU A 98 43.62 -79.14 -5.04
N GLU A 99 44.32 -78.20 -4.40
CA GLU A 99 45.57 -78.45 -3.67
C GLU A 99 45.41 -79.51 -2.57
N LEU A 100 44.33 -79.41 -1.77
CA LEU A 100 44.05 -80.40 -0.72
C LEU A 100 43.71 -81.77 -1.29
N LEU A 101 43.01 -81.82 -2.43
CA LEU A 101 42.68 -83.06 -3.11
C LEU A 101 43.94 -83.70 -3.73
N GLU A 102 44.86 -82.90 -4.26
CA GLU A 102 46.15 -83.37 -4.74
C GLU A 102 47.01 -83.92 -3.59
N LEU A 103 47.08 -83.23 -2.45
CA LEU A 103 47.77 -83.70 -1.25
C LEU A 103 47.21 -85.05 -0.75
N ALA A 104 45.89 -85.19 -0.74
CA ALA A 104 45.23 -86.45 -0.37
C ALA A 104 45.59 -87.58 -1.35
N ASN A 105 45.58 -87.31 -2.66
CA ASN A 105 45.95 -88.28 -3.68
C ASN A 105 47.44 -88.68 -3.60
N GLN A 106 48.35 -87.74 -3.36
CA GLN A 106 49.77 -88.02 -3.16
C GLN A 106 50.00 -88.89 -1.92
N THR A 107 49.27 -88.62 -0.83
CA THR A 107 49.31 -89.44 0.39
C THR A 107 48.82 -90.87 0.13
N MET A 108 47.74 -91.04 -0.65
CA MET A 108 47.21 -92.35 -1.09
C MET A 108 48.19 -93.12 -1.99
N CYS A 109 48.99 -92.44 -2.82
CA CYS A 109 50.00 -93.09 -3.65
C CYS A 109 51.28 -93.47 -2.87
N SER A 110 51.64 -92.71 -1.84
CA SER A 110 52.81 -93.00 -0.99
C SER A 110 52.65 -94.19 -0.04
N SER A 111 51.42 -94.68 0.16
CA SER A 111 51.13 -95.76 1.13
C SER A 111 51.54 -97.18 0.67
N GLU A 112 52.11 -97.36 -0.52
CA GLU A 112 52.59 -98.66 -0.99
C GLU A 112 54.09 -98.93 -0.71
N THR A 113 54.84 -97.97 -0.16
CA THR A 113 56.27 -98.16 0.17
C THR A 113 56.63 -97.49 1.50
N ASP A 114 56.85 -98.33 2.52
CA ASP A 114 57.47 -98.08 3.82
C ASP A 114 56.78 -97.15 4.84
N GLY A 115 56.37 -97.74 5.98
CA GLY A 115 56.38 -97.08 7.30
C GLY A 115 55.17 -96.20 7.67
N PHE A 116 54.10 -96.82 8.18
CA PHE A 116 52.85 -96.20 8.64
C PHE A 116 52.96 -95.29 9.91
N ASN A 117 54.11 -94.69 10.21
CA ASN A 117 54.34 -93.98 11.49
C ASN A 117 54.76 -92.51 11.31
N GLN A 118 53.89 -91.68 10.69
CA GLN A 118 53.69 -90.25 11.00
C GLN A 118 52.64 -89.61 10.06
N VAL A 119 51.49 -90.26 9.87
CA VAL A 119 50.40 -89.65 9.09
C VAL A 119 49.56 -88.79 10.04
N THR A 120 49.74 -87.48 9.96
CA THR A 120 48.88 -86.49 10.63
C THR A 120 47.47 -86.60 10.06
N ASP A 121 46.45 -86.74 10.91
CA ASP A 121 45.05 -86.81 10.49
C ASP A 121 44.68 -85.55 9.65
N PRO A 122 44.30 -85.69 8.36
CA PRO A 122 44.00 -84.56 7.49
C PRO A 122 42.60 -83.95 7.74
N THR A 123 41.76 -84.58 8.57
CA THR A 123 40.39 -84.11 8.83
C THR A 123 40.29 -82.65 9.33
N PRO A 124 41.11 -82.13 10.27
CA PRO A 124 41.05 -80.72 10.66
C PRO A 124 41.43 -79.75 9.52
N LEU A 125 42.33 -80.14 8.62
CA LEU A 125 42.74 -79.32 7.46
C LEU A 125 41.60 -79.20 6.43
N VAL A 126 40.92 -80.31 6.14
CA VAL A 126 39.80 -80.35 5.21
C VAL A 126 38.57 -79.62 5.78
N THR A 127 38.25 -79.84 7.06
CA THR A 127 37.05 -79.25 7.70
C THR A 127 37.15 -77.73 7.84
N MET A 128 38.37 -77.19 7.87
CA MET A 128 38.62 -75.74 7.91
C MET A 128 38.79 -75.11 6.54
N ALA A 129 38.75 -75.89 5.45
CA ALA A 129 38.98 -75.37 4.12
C ALA A 129 37.88 -74.36 3.70
N PRO A 130 38.26 -73.25 3.04
CA PRO A 130 37.32 -72.19 2.64
C PRO A 130 36.13 -72.70 1.82
N ALA A 131 36.32 -73.77 1.04
CA ALA A 131 35.30 -74.39 0.19
C ALA A 131 34.05 -74.84 0.97
N PHE A 132 34.21 -75.37 2.19
CA PHE A 132 33.09 -75.88 2.99
C PHE A 132 32.27 -74.78 3.70
N ARG A 133 32.75 -73.53 3.66
CA ARG A 133 32.07 -72.36 4.26
C ARG A 133 31.49 -71.40 3.22
N LEU A 134 31.60 -71.72 1.92
CA LEU A 134 31.08 -70.89 0.84
C LEU A 134 29.59 -71.12 0.59
N SER A 135 28.86 -70.03 0.37
CA SER A 135 27.49 -70.08 -0.14
C SER A 135 27.50 -70.06 -1.66
N LEU A 136 26.84 -71.03 -2.29
CA LEU A 136 26.70 -71.16 -3.74
C LEU A 136 25.51 -70.37 -4.33
N LYS A 137 24.82 -69.57 -3.51
CA LYS A 137 23.80 -68.64 -4.00
C LYS A 137 24.45 -67.32 -4.41
N ALA A 138 24.11 -66.82 -5.59
CA ALA A 138 24.57 -65.51 -6.04
C ALA A 138 24.16 -64.42 -5.03
N LYS A 139 25.12 -63.59 -4.62
CA LYS A 139 24.91 -62.52 -3.64
C LYS A 139 24.15 -61.32 -4.22
N ALA A 140 24.17 -61.16 -5.54
CA ALA A 140 23.42 -60.14 -6.26
C ALA A 140 22.63 -60.77 -7.42
N SER A 141 21.46 -60.21 -7.72
CA SER A 141 20.66 -60.54 -8.91
C SER A 141 21.10 -59.70 -10.11
N ASP A 142 20.94 -60.25 -11.31
CA ASP A 142 21.11 -59.58 -12.59
C ASP A 142 19.89 -58.72 -13.00
N ASN A 143 18.74 -58.86 -12.31
CA ASN A 143 17.52 -58.15 -12.65
C ASN A 143 17.59 -56.65 -12.32
N MET A 144 17.42 -55.80 -13.34
CA MET A 144 17.38 -54.34 -13.21
C MET A 144 16.02 -53.71 -13.55
N SER A 145 14.96 -54.52 -13.75
CA SER A 145 13.66 -54.04 -14.24
C SER A 145 12.95 -53.03 -13.33
N HIS A 146 13.24 -53.01 -12.03
CA HIS A 146 12.71 -52.03 -11.07
C HIS A 146 13.20 -50.59 -11.33
N LEU A 147 14.18 -50.39 -12.22
CA LEU A 147 14.65 -49.08 -12.67
C LEU A 147 14.00 -48.63 -13.99
N MET A 148 13.07 -49.42 -14.55
CA MET A 148 12.29 -49.00 -15.72
C MET A 148 11.37 -47.84 -15.35
N VAL A 149 11.24 -46.89 -16.28
CA VAL A 149 10.46 -45.66 -16.10
C VAL A 149 9.33 -45.61 -17.12
N ASP A 150 8.16 -45.16 -16.69
CA ASP A 150 7.02 -44.87 -17.55
C ASP A 150 6.75 -43.36 -17.54
N PHE A 151 6.88 -42.71 -18.70
CA PHE A 151 6.64 -41.28 -18.88
C PHE A 151 5.26 -40.98 -19.50
N SER A 152 4.28 -41.89 -19.38
CA SER A 152 2.97 -41.72 -20.02
C SER A 152 2.19 -40.53 -19.46
N GLN A 153 2.26 -40.29 -18.15
CA GLN A 153 1.58 -39.17 -17.50
C GLN A 153 2.20 -37.82 -17.90
N GLU A 154 3.53 -37.72 -17.85
CA GLU A 154 4.29 -36.52 -18.17
C GLU A 154 4.13 -36.14 -19.65
N ARG A 155 4.14 -37.13 -20.56
CA ARG A 155 3.83 -36.90 -21.98
C ARG A 155 2.41 -36.37 -22.15
N GLY A 156 1.44 -36.89 -21.41
CA GLY A 156 0.07 -36.37 -21.41
C GLY A 156 0.00 -34.91 -20.94
N MET A 157 0.73 -34.56 -19.88
CA MET A 157 0.82 -33.17 -19.38
C MET A 157 1.45 -32.24 -20.43
N LEU A 158 2.54 -32.65 -21.06
CA LEU A 158 3.21 -31.86 -22.12
C LEU A 158 2.31 -31.65 -23.35
N GLN A 159 1.56 -32.67 -23.77
CA GLN A 159 0.61 -32.57 -24.89
C GLN A 159 -0.60 -31.67 -24.58
N SER A 160 -0.91 -31.48 -23.30
CA SER A 160 -2.01 -30.62 -22.85
C SER A 160 -1.65 -29.14 -22.74
N LEU A 161 -0.36 -28.78 -22.92
CA LEU A 161 0.10 -27.39 -22.86
C LEU A 161 -0.58 -26.53 -23.93
N LYS A 162 -1.11 -25.38 -23.50
CA LYS A 162 -1.78 -24.39 -24.33
C LYS A 162 -1.34 -23.00 -23.91
N PHE A 163 -1.42 -22.04 -24.82
CA PHE A 163 -1.26 -20.63 -24.46
C PHE A 163 -2.27 -20.23 -23.39
N LEU A 164 -1.84 -19.36 -22.48
CA LEU A 164 -2.72 -18.82 -21.46
C LEU A 164 -3.76 -17.90 -22.13
N PRO A 165 -5.06 -18.07 -21.83
CA PRO A 165 -6.08 -17.16 -22.33
C PRO A 165 -5.88 -15.77 -21.72
N VAL A 166 -6.39 -14.73 -22.37
CA VAL A 166 -6.46 -13.40 -21.75
C VAL A 166 -7.34 -13.50 -20.50
N PRO A 167 -6.88 -13.04 -19.32
CA PRO A 167 -7.68 -13.06 -18.10
C PRO A 167 -9.01 -12.30 -18.30
N ALA A 168 -10.08 -12.81 -17.69
CA ALA A 168 -11.37 -12.13 -17.68
C ALA A 168 -11.27 -10.77 -16.96
N THR A 169 -12.04 -9.79 -17.43
CA THR A 169 -12.12 -8.47 -16.84
C THR A 169 -12.73 -8.57 -15.43
N PRO A 170 -12.03 -8.11 -14.37
CA PRO A 170 -12.61 -8.11 -13.02
C PRO A 170 -13.71 -7.05 -12.89
N GLU A 171 -14.61 -7.27 -11.93
CA GLU A 171 -15.71 -6.35 -11.63
C GLU A 171 -15.59 -5.84 -10.19
N ILE A 172 -15.50 -4.52 -10.01
CA ILE A 172 -15.38 -3.90 -8.69
C ILE A 172 -16.74 -3.94 -7.98
N GLN A 173 -16.75 -4.55 -6.79
CA GLN A 173 -17.94 -4.65 -5.95
C GLN A 173 -18.09 -3.39 -5.09
N VAL A 174 -18.81 -2.40 -5.62
CA VAL A 174 -18.98 -1.08 -4.97
C VAL A 174 -19.58 -1.21 -3.56
N SER A 175 -20.46 -2.20 -3.33
CA SER A 175 -21.07 -2.46 -2.01
C SER A 175 -20.09 -2.97 -0.95
N GLU A 176 -18.98 -3.57 -1.36
CA GLU A 176 -17.92 -4.07 -0.48
C GLU A 176 -16.78 -3.06 -0.33
N CYS A 177 -16.72 -2.06 -1.20
CA CYS A 177 -15.75 -0.98 -1.11
C CYS A 177 -16.04 -0.07 0.09
N GLN A 178 -15.00 0.38 0.78
CA GLN A 178 -15.13 1.21 1.98
C GLN A 178 -14.18 2.41 1.93
N VAL A 179 -14.68 3.58 2.33
CA VAL A 179 -13.90 4.80 2.49
C VAL A 179 -14.06 5.30 3.92
N CYS A 180 -13.12 4.96 4.78
CA CYS A 180 -13.14 5.32 6.19
C CYS A 180 -11.72 5.56 6.70
N ASP A 181 -11.56 6.37 7.74
CA ASP A 181 -10.28 6.58 8.42
C ASP A 181 -9.09 6.92 7.48
N ASN A 182 -9.33 7.68 6.40
CA ASN A 182 -8.31 7.99 5.39
C ASN A 182 -7.73 6.75 4.68
N THR A 183 -8.49 5.67 4.66
CA THR A 183 -8.22 4.44 3.93
C THR A 183 -9.30 4.20 2.90
N VAL A 184 -8.92 3.60 1.77
CA VAL A 184 -9.86 3.15 0.75
C VAL A 184 -9.64 1.67 0.52
N THR A 185 -10.65 0.88 0.84
CA THR A 185 -10.69 -0.56 0.57
C THR A 185 -11.49 -0.78 -0.71
N ILE A 186 -10.86 -1.43 -1.69
CA ILE A 186 -11.47 -1.80 -2.96
C ILE A 186 -11.52 -3.33 -3.01
N ALA A 187 -12.70 -3.86 -3.28
CA ALA A 187 -12.93 -5.29 -3.49
C ALA A 187 -13.49 -5.53 -4.90
N TRP A 188 -13.10 -6.63 -5.51
CA TRP A 188 -13.56 -7.03 -6.84
C TRP A 188 -13.79 -8.53 -6.92
N THR A 189 -14.46 -8.96 -7.98
CA THR A 189 -14.68 -10.38 -8.27
C THR A 189 -14.39 -10.66 -9.73
N LEU A 190 -14.17 -11.93 -10.05
CA LEU A 190 -14.12 -12.37 -11.44
C LEU A 190 -15.45 -13.05 -11.81
N PRO A 191 -15.93 -12.89 -13.06
CA PRO A 191 -17.12 -13.61 -13.53
C PRO A 191 -16.97 -15.13 -13.41
N GLU A 192 -15.77 -15.64 -13.69
CA GLU A 192 -15.41 -17.05 -13.52
C GLU A 192 -14.07 -17.15 -12.77
N PRO A 193 -13.95 -18.09 -11.81
CA PRO A 193 -12.70 -18.28 -11.08
C PRO A 193 -11.61 -18.82 -12.03
N ASP A 194 -10.54 -18.04 -12.21
CA ASP A 194 -9.38 -18.44 -13.00
C ASP A 194 -8.14 -18.65 -12.12
N SER A 195 -7.74 -19.92 -11.95
CA SER A 195 -6.55 -20.29 -11.19
C SER A 195 -5.23 -19.92 -11.88
N LYS A 196 -5.28 -19.42 -13.12
CA LYS A 196 -4.11 -19.01 -13.91
C LYS A 196 -3.73 -17.55 -13.69
N ILE A 197 -4.52 -16.80 -12.93
CA ILE A 197 -4.19 -15.43 -12.57
C ILE A 197 -2.98 -15.45 -11.63
N ASP A 198 -1.98 -14.65 -12.00
CA ASP A 198 -0.74 -14.50 -11.27
C ASP A 198 -0.85 -13.35 -10.25
N HIS A 199 -1.42 -12.22 -10.67
CA HIS A 199 -1.65 -11.04 -9.84
C HIS A 199 -2.68 -10.08 -10.46
N TYR A 200 -3.07 -9.04 -9.72
CA TYR A 200 -3.88 -7.93 -10.18
C TYR A 200 -3.09 -6.63 -10.19
N ILE A 201 -3.49 -5.73 -11.08
CA ILE A 201 -3.04 -4.35 -11.13
C ILE A 201 -4.23 -3.46 -10.79
N LEU A 202 -4.13 -2.75 -9.67
CA LEU A 202 -5.08 -1.72 -9.26
C LEU A 202 -4.52 -0.36 -9.65
N GLU A 203 -5.29 0.40 -10.42
CA GLU A 203 -4.99 1.79 -10.69
C GLU A 203 -5.97 2.70 -10.00
N HIS A 204 -5.46 3.79 -9.43
CA HIS A 204 -6.29 4.81 -8.81
C HIS A 204 -5.83 6.21 -9.16
N ARG A 205 -6.75 7.18 -9.15
CA ARG A 205 -6.43 8.59 -9.32
C ARG A 205 -7.41 9.49 -8.60
N ARG A 206 -7.00 10.74 -8.39
CA ARG A 206 -7.80 11.79 -7.76
C ARG A 206 -8.67 12.48 -8.80
N THR A 207 -9.87 12.89 -8.44
CA THR A 207 -10.76 13.66 -9.33
C THR A 207 -11.70 14.58 -8.56
N ASN A 208 -12.02 15.72 -9.17
CA ASN A 208 -13.01 16.68 -8.66
C ASN A 208 -14.39 16.49 -9.29
N HIS A 209 -14.55 15.48 -10.14
CA HIS A 209 -15.78 15.23 -10.87
C HIS A 209 -16.34 13.86 -10.51
N GLU A 210 -17.65 13.84 -10.30
CA GLU A 210 -18.42 12.61 -10.16
C GLU A 210 -18.68 12.01 -11.55
N GLY A 211 -18.65 10.68 -11.63
CA GLY A 211 -18.95 9.93 -12.84
C GLY A 211 -17.71 9.55 -13.67
N PRO A 212 -17.93 9.09 -14.92
CA PRO A 212 -16.89 8.45 -15.71
C PRO A 212 -15.74 9.41 -16.08
N PRO A 213 -14.56 8.85 -16.38
CA PRO A 213 -13.40 9.59 -16.85
C PRO A 213 -13.71 10.65 -17.91
N ARG A 214 -13.22 11.89 -17.72
CA ARG A 214 -13.31 12.95 -18.74
C ARG A 214 -12.08 12.93 -19.64
N ILE A 215 -12.22 13.49 -20.84
CA ILE A 215 -11.14 13.52 -21.86
C ILE A 215 -9.93 14.37 -21.42
N ARG A 216 -10.15 15.39 -20.58
CA ARG A 216 -9.08 16.14 -19.91
C ARG A 216 -9.14 15.84 -18.41
N GLU A 217 -8.09 15.20 -17.90
CA GLU A 217 -7.92 15.00 -16.48
C GLU A 217 -6.54 15.44 -16.02
N ASP A 218 -6.53 16.12 -14.87
CA ASP A 218 -5.34 16.81 -14.34
C ASP A 218 -4.42 15.88 -13.53
N TYR A 219 -4.92 14.70 -13.12
CA TYR A 219 -4.19 13.77 -12.25
C TYR A 219 -3.86 12.47 -12.97
N PRO A 220 -2.59 12.00 -12.91
CA PRO A 220 -2.19 10.74 -13.51
C PRO A 220 -2.74 9.54 -12.73
N TRP A 221 -2.79 8.39 -13.40
CA TRP A 221 -3.05 7.11 -12.75
C TRP A 221 -1.85 6.71 -11.90
N MET A 222 -2.13 6.37 -10.64
CA MET A 222 -1.21 5.68 -9.75
C MET A 222 -1.42 4.19 -9.91
N VAL A 223 -0.34 3.42 -10.05
CA VAL A 223 -0.38 1.99 -10.36
C VAL A 223 0.12 1.20 -9.16
N LEU A 224 -0.63 0.17 -8.77
CA LEU A 224 -0.27 -0.82 -7.76
C LEU A 224 -0.33 -2.21 -8.39
N GLU A 225 0.81 -2.89 -8.42
CA GLU A 225 0.99 -4.18 -9.07
C GLU A 225 1.36 -5.26 -8.05
N GLY A 226 1.10 -6.52 -8.40
CA GLY A 226 1.45 -7.68 -7.57
C GLY A 226 0.42 -8.01 -6.49
N ILE A 227 -0.81 -7.49 -6.58
CA ILE A 227 -1.88 -7.81 -5.64
C ILE A 227 -2.35 -9.25 -5.93
N LYS A 228 -2.38 -10.12 -4.92
CA LYS A 228 -2.79 -11.53 -5.09
C LYS A 228 -4.23 -11.80 -4.65
N GLU A 229 -4.71 -10.98 -3.73
CA GLU A 229 -6.08 -11.06 -3.20
C GLU A 229 -7.04 -10.29 -4.10
N MET A 230 -8.33 -10.57 -3.97
CA MET A 230 -9.39 -9.84 -4.69
C MET A 230 -9.87 -8.58 -3.94
N GLU A 231 -9.06 -8.14 -2.96
CA GLU A 231 -9.30 -6.96 -2.15
C GLU A 231 -7.96 -6.26 -1.91
N HIS A 232 -7.97 -4.93 -1.88
CA HIS A 232 -6.81 -4.14 -1.52
C HIS A 232 -7.21 -2.89 -0.74
N THR A 233 -6.48 -2.62 0.35
CA THR A 233 -6.70 -1.43 1.18
C THR A 233 -5.54 -0.45 1.03
N LEU A 234 -5.85 0.72 0.50
CA LEU A 234 -4.97 1.88 0.45
C LEU A 234 -5.01 2.59 1.81
N THR A 235 -3.85 2.84 2.40
CA THR A 235 -3.76 3.49 3.72
C THR A 235 -3.00 4.81 3.67
N GLY A 236 -3.25 5.69 4.65
CA GLY A 236 -2.54 6.97 4.77
C GLY A 236 -2.83 7.96 3.65
N LEU A 237 -4.02 7.87 3.03
CA LEU A 237 -4.39 8.74 1.93
C LEU A 237 -4.80 10.13 2.45
N ARG A 238 -4.41 11.17 1.71
CA ARG A 238 -5.00 12.50 1.86
C ARG A 238 -6.10 12.70 0.83
N PHE A 239 -7.29 13.02 1.29
CA PHE A 239 -8.45 13.28 0.45
C PHE A 239 -8.51 14.76 0.09
N ASP A 240 -7.54 15.16 -0.74
CA ASP A 240 -7.40 16.53 -1.22
C ASP A 240 -8.47 16.87 -2.29
N THR A 241 -9.10 15.84 -2.87
CA THR A 241 -10.19 15.94 -3.85
C THR A 241 -11.44 15.25 -3.32
N ARG A 242 -12.60 15.65 -3.84
CA ARG A 242 -13.89 15.09 -3.40
C ARG A 242 -14.09 13.63 -3.79
N TYR A 243 -13.44 13.18 -4.86
CA TYR A 243 -13.58 11.83 -5.37
C TYR A 243 -12.24 11.20 -5.72
N MET A 244 -12.22 9.87 -5.75
CA MET A 244 -11.15 9.07 -6.32
C MET A 244 -11.75 8.02 -7.25
N THR A 245 -11.09 7.78 -8.38
CA THR A 245 -11.50 6.76 -9.36
C THR A 245 -10.55 5.59 -9.34
N PHE A 246 -11.09 4.39 -9.40
CA PHE A 246 -10.40 3.11 -9.31
C PHE A 246 -10.72 2.23 -10.50
N ARG A 247 -9.75 1.47 -10.99
CA ARG A 247 -9.94 0.41 -11.97
C ARG A 247 -8.96 -0.71 -11.71
N VAL A 248 -9.35 -1.94 -11.97
CA VAL A 248 -8.52 -3.12 -11.71
C VAL A 248 -8.47 -4.01 -12.95
N ARG A 249 -7.34 -4.65 -13.20
CA ARG A 249 -7.20 -5.70 -14.21
C ARG A 249 -6.52 -6.94 -13.64
N ALA A 250 -6.87 -8.10 -14.17
CA ALA A 250 -6.19 -9.35 -13.87
C ALA A 250 -5.02 -9.58 -14.82
N CYS A 251 -3.92 -10.10 -14.29
CA CYS A 251 -2.74 -10.48 -15.04
C CYS A 251 -2.45 -11.96 -14.83
N ASN A 252 -2.17 -12.68 -15.91
CA ASN A 252 -1.50 -13.96 -15.83
C ASN A 252 -0.03 -13.80 -16.22
N LYS A 253 0.72 -14.92 -16.24
CA LYS A 253 2.15 -14.89 -16.56
C LYS A 253 2.49 -14.40 -17.97
N ALA A 254 1.53 -14.43 -18.90
CA ALA A 254 1.74 -14.11 -20.31
C ALA A 254 1.16 -12.75 -20.71
N VAL A 255 0.00 -12.37 -20.15
CA VAL A 255 -0.76 -11.21 -20.61
C VAL A 255 -1.58 -10.58 -19.48
N ALA A 256 -1.71 -9.26 -19.54
CA ALA A 256 -2.65 -8.50 -18.73
C ALA A 256 -3.99 -8.39 -19.47
N GLY A 257 -5.08 -8.70 -18.78
CA GLY A 257 -6.44 -8.50 -19.28
C GLY A 257 -6.82 -7.02 -19.37
N GLU A 258 -8.07 -6.79 -19.77
CA GLU A 258 -8.63 -5.44 -19.79
C GLU A 258 -8.90 -4.92 -18.37
N PHE A 259 -8.93 -3.60 -18.25
CA PHE A 259 -9.35 -2.95 -17.01
C PHE A 259 -10.86 -3.07 -16.83
N SER A 260 -11.27 -3.22 -15.57
CA SER A 260 -12.66 -3.07 -15.14
C SER A 260 -13.20 -1.71 -15.55
N GLU A 261 -14.53 -1.63 -15.61
CA GLU A 261 -15.20 -0.33 -15.62
C GLU A 261 -14.73 0.50 -14.40
N PRO A 262 -14.41 1.79 -14.60
CA PRO A 262 -13.88 2.62 -13.54
C PRO A 262 -14.97 2.95 -12.52
N VAL A 263 -14.66 2.75 -11.24
CA VAL A 263 -15.54 3.10 -10.12
C VAL A 263 -15.04 4.36 -9.44
N THR A 264 -15.92 5.32 -9.24
CA THR A 264 -15.62 6.55 -8.51
C THR A 264 -16.23 6.49 -7.12
N LEU A 265 -15.38 6.64 -6.10
CA LEU A 265 -15.79 6.69 -4.70
C LEU A 265 -15.64 8.11 -4.16
N GLU A 266 -16.58 8.51 -3.31
CA GLU A 266 -16.55 9.82 -2.66
C GLU A 266 -15.63 9.79 -1.42
N THR A 267 -14.73 10.76 -1.35
CA THR A 267 -13.70 10.90 -0.32
C THR A 267 -13.92 12.21 0.43
N HIS A 268 -14.86 12.20 1.37
CA HIS A 268 -15.18 13.38 2.20
C HIS A 268 -14.03 13.74 3.13
N ALA A 269 -13.45 14.93 2.97
CA ALA A 269 -12.53 15.50 3.94
C ALA A 269 -12.53 17.02 3.91
N PHE A 270 -12.22 17.62 5.06
CA PHE A 270 -12.10 19.06 5.17
C PHE A 270 -10.73 19.53 4.67
N THR A 271 -10.73 20.38 3.65
CA THR A 271 -9.52 20.97 3.08
C THR A 271 -9.64 22.48 3.10
N PHE A 272 -8.60 23.15 3.59
CA PHE A 272 -8.48 24.61 3.63
C PHE A 272 -7.02 25.00 3.48
N LYS A 273 -6.77 26.26 3.16
CA LYS A 273 -5.44 26.89 3.20
C LYS A 273 -5.39 27.93 4.31
N LEU A 274 -4.19 28.38 4.64
CA LEU A 274 -4.00 29.48 5.58
C LEU A 274 -4.09 30.82 4.85
N ASP A 275 -4.96 31.70 5.33
CA ASP A 275 -5.12 33.04 4.78
C ASP A 275 -3.98 33.95 5.26
N ALA A 276 -2.92 34.01 4.46
CA ALA A 276 -1.77 34.88 4.70
C ALA A 276 -2.14 36.36 4.80
N ALA A 277 -3.26 36.82 4.19
CA ALA A 277 -3.70 38.21 4.29
C ALA A 277 -4.25 38.53 5.70
N SER A 278 -4.81 37.53 6.40
CA SER A 278 -5.21 37.67 7.81
C SER A 278 -4.00 37.64 8.77
N SER A 279 -2.94 36.90 8.44
CA SER A 279 -1.82 36.56 9.33
C SER A 279 -1.18 37.76 10.02
N HIS A 280 -0.71 37.68 11.26
CA HIS A 280 0.07 38.76 11.87
C HIS A 280 1.41 39.04 11.13
N GLN A 281 1.93 40.28 11.20
CA GLN A 281 3.15 40.69 10.47
C GLN A 281 4.45 39.97 10.81
N ASN A 282 4.52 39.39 12.00
CA ASN A 282 5.66 38.60 12.44
C ASN A 282 5.44 37.10 12.17
N LEU A 283 4.45 36.73 11.37
CA LEU A 283 4.24 35.34 10.94
C LEU A 283 4.64 35.19 9.49
N LYS A 284 5.43 34.16 9.21
CA LYS A 284 5.66 33.64 7.87
C LYS A 284 4.68 32.50 7.67
N VAL A 285 3.85 32.60 6.64
CA VAL A 285 2.88 31.58 6.26
C VAL A 285 3.33 31.02 4.92
N GLU A 286 3.63 29.72 4.89
CA GLU A 286 4.04 28.99 3.70
C GLU A 286 3.18 27.73 3.60
N ASP A 287 2.25 27.73 2.64
CA ASP A 287 1.19 26.72 2.48
C ASP A 287 0.38 26.46 3.77
N LEU A 288 0.65 25.34 4.44
CA LEU A 288 0.02 24.91 5.70
C LEU A 288 0.98 24.99 6.89
N SER A 289 2.14 25.62 6.72
CA SER A 289 3.16 25.83 7.75
C SER A 289 3.21 27.30 8.16
N VAL A 290 3.40 27.53 9.46
CA VAL A 290 3.51 28.88 10.02
C VAL A 290 4.69 28.92 10.96
N GLU A 291 5.51 29.94 10.80
CA GLU A 291 6.66 30.21 11.65
C GLU A 291 6.61 31.65 12.18
N TRP A 292 6.95 31.80 13.45
CA TRP A 292 7.15 33.11 14.04
C TRP A 292 8.53 33.68 13.69
N ASP A 293 8.54 34.88 13.12
CA ASP A 293 9.75 35.60 12.73
C ASP A 293 10.07 36.72 13.74
N SER A 294 11.20 36.57 14.42
CA SER A 294 11.72 37.55 15.39
C SER A 294 12.11 38.89 14.77
N SER A 295 12.37 38.94 13.45
CA SER A 295 12.80 40.15 12.75
C SER A 295 11.66 41.07 12.30
N GLY A 296 10.41 40.63 12.45
CA GLY A 296 9.20 41.44 12.28
C GLY A 296 9.02 42.08 10.91
N GLY A 297 9.25 41.32 9.82
CA GLY A 297 8.94 41.76 8.45
C GLY A 297 9.79 42.91 7.90
N LYS A 298 10.78 43.43 8.66
CA LYS A 298 11.60 44.59 8.28
C LYS A 298 12.54 44.38 7.08
N ILE A 299 12.68 43.16 6.57
CA ILE A 299 13.59 42.85 5.46
C ILE A 299 13.01 43.24 4.09
N GLN A 300 11.68 43.43 3.95
CA GLN A 300 11.06 43.67 2.64
C GLN A 300 10.83 45.15 2.28
N GLU A 301 10.78 46.08 3.25
CA GLU A 301 10.57 47.52 2.96
C GLU A 301 11.86 48.29 2.60
N MET A 302 13.05 47.78 2.94
CA MET A 302 14.33 48.47 2.72
C MET A 302 14.80 48.52 1.25
N ARG A 303 14.06 47.94 0.29
CA ARG A 303 14.44 47.96 -1.14
C ARG A 303 13.80 49.09 -1.96
N LYS A 304 13.04 50.00 -1.36
CA LYS A 304 12.37 51.06 -2.11
C LYS A 304 12.55 52.46 -1.54
N GLU A 305 13.75 52.81 -1.08
CA GLU A 305 14.10 54.22 -0.82
C GLU A 305 15.58 54.48 -1.07
N LYS A 306 15.93 54.81 -2.32
CA LYS A 306 17.09 55.63 -2.66
C LYS A 306 16.93 56.17 -4.08
N ASN A 307 16.41 57.38 -4.17
CA ASN A 307 16.77 58.38 -5.18
C ASN A 307 16.15 59.72 -4.75
N ARG A 308 16.87 60.44 -3.90
CA ARG A 308 16.70 61.89 -3.74
C ARG A 308 17.88 62.55 -4.42
N THR A 309 17.64 63.21 -5.55
CA THR A 309 18.56 64.19 -6.14
C THR A 309 17.94 65.57 -6.01
N ASN A 310 18.77 66.49 -5.51
CA ASN A 310 18.50 67.90 -5.27
C ASN A 310 18.30 68.69 -6.56
N SER A 311 17.38 69.67 -6.58
CA SER A 311 17.54 70.95 -7.31
C SER A 311 16.55 72.02 -6.75
N PRO A 312 16.80 73.33 -6.96
CA PRO A 312 16.58 74.36 -5.93
C PRO A 312 15.39 75.31 -6.14
N MET A 313 15.17 76.13 -5.10
CA MET A 313 14.15 77.17 -4.93
C MET A 313 14.13 78.27 -6.01
N HIS A 314 12.92 78.59 -6.51
CA HIS A 314 12.47 79.97 -6.77
C HIS A 314 10.93 80.07 -6.78
N SER A 315 10.38 81.06 -6.07
CA SER A 315 8.95 81.39 -5.83
C SER A 315 8.24 82.04 -7.05
N PRO A 316 6.94 82.48 -7.04
CA PRO A 316 5.87 82.41 -6.00
C PRO A 316 4.42 82.09 -6.51
N ALA A 317 3.49 82.01 -5.54
CA ALA A 317 2.04 82.36 -5.60
C ALA A 317 0.98 81.46 -6.28
N ARG A 318 0.08 80.97 -5.41
CA ARG A 318 -1.36 80.63 -5.52
C ARG A 318 -2.06 80.79 -6.88
N SER A 319 -2.75 79.72 -7.30
CA SER A 319 -4.17 79.77 -7.68
C SER A 319 -4.78 78.36 -7.66
N ALA A 320 -6.04 78.28 -7.23
CA ALA A 320 -6.78 77.05 -6.97
C ALA A 320 -7.34 76.43 -8.25
N LEU A 321 -7.29 75.09 -8.35
CA LEU A 321 -8.22 74.33 -9.17
C LEU A 321 -8.43 72.92 -8.56
N MET A 322 -9.70 72.52 -8.50
CA MET A 322 -10.22 71.32 -7.86
C MET A 322 -9.68 70.02 -8.48
N SER A 323 -9.18 69.10 -7.64
CA SER A 323 -8.84 67.74 -8.05
C SER A 323 -10.07 66.81 -7.93
N PRO A 324 -10.33 65.93 -8.90
CA PRO A 324 -11.49 65.05 -8.89
C PRO A 324 -11.39 64.00 -7.77
N LYS A 325 -12.54 63.73 -7.15
CA LYS A 325 -12.73 62.75 -6.06
C LYS A 325 -12.08 61.41 -6.42
N ARG A 326 -10.97 61.09 -5.76
CA ARG A 326 -10.36 59.76 -5.80
C ARG A 326 -11.26 58.81 -5.02
N ALA A 327 -11.79 57.79 -5.71
CA ALA A 327 -12.48 56.67 -5.09
C ALA A 327 -11.57 56.04 -4.01
N PRO A 328 -12.14 55.53 -2.89
CA PRO A 328 -11.33 54.96 -1.82
C PRO A 328 -10.69 53.66 -2.31
N THR A 329 -9.41 53.74 -2.66
CA THR A 329 -8.53 52.57 -2.82
C THR A 329 -8.37 51.91 -1.46
N ALA A 330 -8.84 50.68 -1.32
CA ALA A 330 -8.65 49.86 -0.12
C ALA A 330 -7.16 49.81 0.25
N ARG A 331 -6.83 50.25 1.47
CA ARG A 331 -5.48 50.11 2.02
C ARG A 331 -5.22 48.63 2.34
N PRO A 332 -4.08 48.05 1.93
CA PRO A 332 -3.68 46.71 2.35
C PRO A 332 -3.21 46.80 3.80
N GLY A 333 -4.10 46.52 4.76
CA GLY A 333 -3.75 46.60 6.18
C GLY A 333 -4.91 46.58 7.17
N ARG A 334 -6.17 46.52 6.71
CA ARG A 334 -7.34 46.54 7.62
C ARG A 334 -7.83 45.16 8.07
N ASP A 335 -7.39 44.09 7.42
CA ASP A 335 -7.80 42.71 7.74
C ASP A 335 -6.75 41.88 8.50
N ARG A 336 -5.58 42.45 8.76
CA ARG A 336 -4.46 41.78 9.41
C ARG A 336 -4.60 41.78 10.93
N PHE A 337 -4.26 40.68 11.60
CA PHE A 337 -4.08 40.69 13.05
C PHE A 337 -2.85 41.54 13.44
N THR A 338 -2.94 42.24 14.57
CA THR A 338 -1.91 43.18 15.04
C THR A 338 -1.71 43.09 16.56
N ALA A 339 -0.76 43.87 17.09
CA ALA A 339 -0.39 43.89 18.50
C ALA A 339 0.06 42.50 19.00
N GLU A 340 -0.48 42.02 20.12
CA GLU A 340 -0.11 40.71 20.67
C GLU A 340 -0.92 39.53 20.09
N SER A 341 -1.71 39.78 19.04
CA SER A 341 -2.51 38.74 18.38
C SER A 341 -1.72 38.15 17.21
N TYR A 342 -0.80 37.22 17.52
CA TYR A 342 -0.02 36.50 16.51
C TYR A 342 -0.85 35.41 15.82
N THR A 343 -1.98 35.80 15.22
CA THR A 343 -3.00 34.90 14.65
C THR A 343 -2.87 34.77 13.15
N VAL A 344 -3.27 33.62 12.62
CA VAL A 344 -3.66 33.39 11.23
C VAL A 344 -4.95 32.56 11.19
N LEU A 345 -5.83 32.88 10.25
CA LEU A 345 -7.08 32.13 10.00
C LEU A 345 -6.94 31.24 8.78
N ALA A 346 -7.76 30.19 8.70
CA ALA A 346 -7.99 29.49 7.46
C ALA A 346 -8.83 30.32 6.47
N ASP A 347 -8.77 29.97 5.19
CA ASP A 347 -9.54 30.60 4.11
C ASP A 347 -10.96 30.05 3.97
N THR A 348 -11.24 28.90 4.57
CA THR A 348 -12.50 28.17 4.43
C THR A 348 -13.25 28.12 5.77
N MET A 349 -14.54 28.42 5.73
CA MET A 349 -15.42 28.41 6.90
C MET A 349 -16.13 27.06 7.03
N ILE A 350 -16.51 26.70 8.25
CA ILE A 350 -17.32 25.52 8.58
C ILE A 350 -18.69 26.01 9.02
N ASP A 351 -19.72 25.60 8.30
CA ASP A 351 -21.13 25.97 8.52
C ASP A 351 -22.09 24.77 8.53
N ALA A 352 -21.57 23.55 8.36
CA ALA A 352 -22.33 22.31 8.45
C ALA A 352 -21.43 21.10 8.70
N GLY A 353 -22.04 20.03 9.21
CA GLY A 353 -21.43 18.71 9.25
C GLY A 353 -20.29 18.56 10.26
N GLN A 354 -19.50 17.52 10.03
CA GLN A 354 -18.39 17.12 10.89
C GLN A 354 -17.07 17.24 10.16
N GLN A 355 -16.12 17.96 10.75
CA GLN A 355 -14.82 18.25 10.16
C GLN A 355 -13.70 17.88 11.11
N TYR A 356 -12.56 17.46 10.56
CA TYR A 356 -11.37 17.08 11.32
C TYR A 356 -10.09 17.52 10.62
N TRP A 357 -9.12 18.00 11.40
CA TRP A 357 -7.77 18.31 10.95
C TRP A 357 -6.77 18.11 12.08
N GLU A 358 -5.49 17.99 11.75
CA GLU A 358 -4.42 17.84 12.74
C GLU A 358 -3.41 18.97 12.66
N VAL A 359 -2.87 19.35 13.81
CA VAL A 359 -1.80 20.36 13.91
C VAL A 359 -0.60 19.71 14.58
N LYS A 360 0.52 19.72 13.87
CA LYS A 360 1.83 19.29 14.36
C LYS A 360 2.67 20.52 14.65
N PHE A 361 3.41 20.50 15.75
CA PHE A 361 4.25 21.62 16.16
C PHE A 361 5.65 21.12 16.50
N ASP A 362 6.63 21.99 16.37
CA ASP A 362 8.00 21.68 16.78
C ASP A 362 8.08 21.56 18.31
N LYS A 363 8.88 20.62 18.82
CA LYS A 363 9.20 20.48 20.24
C LYS A 363 9.86 21.73 20.81
N GLU A 364 10.58 22.48 19.98
CA GLU A 364 11.23 23.72 20.38
C GLU A 364 10.25 24.90 20.50
N SER A 365 9.03 24.75 19.98
CA SER A 365 7.98 25.77 20.06
C SER A 365 7.60 26.05 21.51
N LYS A 366 7.57 27.35 21.85
CA LYS A 366 7.40 27.81 23.23
C LYS A 366 5.96 28.14 23.57
N ALA A 367 5.19 28.67 22.62
CA ALA A 367 3.77 28.95 22.86
C ALA A 367 2.97 29.05 21.57
N PHE A 368 1.85 28.33 21.51
CA PHE A 368 0.90 28.40 20.41
C PHE A 368 -0.54 28.14 20.89
N ALA A 369 -1.53 28.47 20.08
CA ALA A 369 -2.91 28.10 20.30
C ALA A 369 -3.55 27.57 19.02
N VAL A 370 -4.39 26.56 19.16
CA VAL A 370 -5.13 25.92 18.06
C VAL A 370 -6.60 25.91 18.42
N GLY A 371 -7.47 26.28 17.49
CA GLY A 371 -8.90 26.22 17.70
C GLY A 371 -9.71 26.74 16.54
N VAL A 372 -10.83 27.36 16.85
CA VAL A 372 -11.73 27.98 15.88
C VAL A 372 -12.14 29.37 16.34
N ALA A 373 -12.47 30.23 15.39
CA ALA A 373 -12.92 31.59 15.61
C ALA A 373 -14.12 31.92 14.73
N LEU A 374 -14.92 32.89 15.18
CA LEU A 374 -15.92 33.54 14.34
C LEU A 374 -15.25 34.59 13.46
N ARG A 375 -15.86 34.91 12.32
CA ARG A 375 -15.40 36.01 11.44
C ARG A 375 -15.36 37.36 12.15
N SER A 376 -16.18 37.53 13.20
CA SER A 376 -16.23 38.74 14.03
C SER A 376 -15.09 38.86 15.04
N LEU A 377 -14.12 37.94 15.08
CA LEU A 377 -12.98 38.02 15.98
C LEU A 377 -12.20 39.33 15.75
N GLY A 378 -12.00 40.11 16.82
CA GLY A 378 -11.26 41.36 16.77
C GLY A 378 -9.80 41.14 16.35
N ARG A 379 -9.27 42.00 15.49
CA ARG A 379 -7.88 41.88 14.98
C ARG A 379 -6.79 42.15 16.03
N PHE A 380 -7.19 42.61 17.22
CA PHE A 380 -6.33 42.80 18.39
C PHE A 380 -6.55 41.72 19.46
N ASP A 381 -7.59 40.89 19.31
CA ASP A 381 -7.96 39.88 20.29
C ASP A 381 -7.07 38.65 20.16
N GLN A 382 -6.60 38.12 21.29
CA GLN A 382 -5.97 36.80 21.31
C GLN A 382 -7.03 35.69 21.33
N LEU A 383 -6.71 34.52 20.78
CA LEU A 383 -7.62 33.38 20.80
C LEU A 383 -7.96 32.99 22.24
N GLY A 384 -9.26 32.81 22.48
CA GLY A 384 -9.83 32.47 23.78
C GLY A 384 -10.08 33.67 24.70
N LYS A 385 -9.66 34.89 24.36
CA LYS A 385 -9.92 36.10 25.19
C LYS A 385 -11.32 36.67 25.00
N SER A 386 -11.93 36.52 23.82
CA SER A 386 -13.30 36.96 23.55
C SER A 386 -14.26 35.79 23.39
N SER A 387 -15.56 36.06 23.34
CA SER A 387 -16.59 35.07 23.04
C SER A 387 -16.56 34.58 21.58
N ALA A 388 -15.77 35.24 20.71
CA ALA A 388 -15.66 34.94 19.29
C ALA A 388 -14.59 33.86 18.97
N SER A 389 -13.98 33.21 19.96
CA SER A 389 -13.00 32.15 19.73
C SER A 389 -12.96 31.09 20.84
N TRP A 390 -12.60 29.88 20.45
CA TRP A 390 -12.38 28.73 21.33
C TRP A 390 -11.08 28.06 20.94
N CYS A 391 -10.17 27.84 21.88
CA CYS A 391 -8.89 27.22 21.58
C CYS A 391 -8.33 26.39 22.73
N ILE A 392 -7.39 25.53 22.40
CA ILE A 392 -6.39 25.03 23.33
C ILE A 392 -5.11 25.84 23.12
N HIS A 393 -4.55 26.30 24.23
CA HIS A 393 -3.30 27.02 24.29
C HIS A 393 -2.24 26.16 24.96
N LEU A 394 -1.11 25.96 24.28
CA LEU A 394 0.07 25.32 24.83
C LEU A 394 1.09 26.39 25.21
N ASN A 395 1.65 26.27 26.41
CA ASN A 395 2.74 27.08 26.90
C ASN A 395 3.87 26.18 27.40
N ASN A 396 5.08 26.41 26.90
CA ASN A 396 6.31 25.63 27.10
C ASN A 396 7.51 26.55 27.40
N TRP A 397 7.26 27.76 27.91
CA TRP A 397 8.33 28.71 28.28
C TRP A 397 9.06 28.33 29.58
N LEU A 398 8.33 28.31 30.70
CA LEU A 398 8.90 28.02 32.03
C LEU A 398 8.32 26.72 32.61
N GLN A 399 7.01 26.53 32.46
CA GLN A 399 6.31 25.32 32.86
C GLN A 399 5.41 24.88 31.71
N GLN A 400 5.51 23.60 31.36
CA GLN A 400 4.67 22.97 30.36
C GLN A 400 3.24 22.91 30.85
N SER A 401 2.34 23.57 30.11
CA SER A 401 0.92 23.59 30.42
C SER A 401 0.08 23.62 29.16
N LEU A 402 -1.06 22.94 29.24
CA LEU A 402 -2.06 22.94 28.20
C LEU A 402 -3.37 23.48 28.78
N THR A 403 -3.96 24.48 28.14
CA THR A 403 -5.08 25.23 28.70
C THR A 403 -6.18 25.39 27.67
N ALA A 404 -7.41 24.98 28.01
CA ALA A 404 -8.60 25.31 27.22
C ALA A 404 -9.03 26.76 27.52
N LYS A 405 -9.18 27.60 26.49
CA LYS A 405 -9.53 29.01 26.62
C LYS A 405 -10.75 29.40 25.77
N HIS A 406 -11.67 30.16 26.37
CA HIS A 406 -12.81 30.76 25.72
C HIS A 406 -13.38 31.90 26.58
N ASN A 407 -13.72 33.04 25.97
CA ASN A 407 -14.36 34.17 26.64
C ASN A 407 -13.65 34.62 27.94
N ASN A 408 -12.33 34.75 27.86
CA ASN A 408 -11.44 35.12 28.96
C ASN A 408 -11.41 34.12 30.14
N LYS A 409 -12.02 32.94 29.97
CA LYS A 409 -11.93 31.82 30.91
C LYS A 409 -10.84 30.86 30.43
N ALA A 410 -10.06 30.36 31.37
CA ALA A 410 -8.96 29.44 31.12
C ALA A 410 -9.07 28.25 32.07
N ARG A 411 -8.94 27.03 31.55
CA ARG A 411 -8.89 25.79 32.33
C ARG A 411 -7.65 24.99 31.94
N THR A 412 -6.73 24.81 32.87
CA THR A 412 -5.58 23.92 32.69
C THR A 412 -6.06 22.47 32.57
N LEU A 413 -5.47 21.73 31.64
CA LEU A 413 -5.81 20.34 31.33
C LEU A 413 -4.77 19.41 31.93
N ASP A 414 -5.24 18.43 32.71
CA ASP A 414 -4.40 17.43 33.36
C ASP A 414 -4.14 16.26 32.41
N CYS A 415 -3.43 16.53 31.32
CA CYS A 415 -3.02 15.50 30.36
C CYS A 415 -1.59 15.76 29.86
N PRO A 416 -0.86 14.71 29.45
CA PRO A 416 0.44 14.89 28.82
C PRO A 416 0.34 15.76 27.56
N ILE A 417 1.34 16.60 27.34
CA ILE A 417 1.44 17.40 26.13
C ILE A 417 1.60 16.46 24.92
N PRO A 418 0.71 16.54 23.93
CA PRO A 418 0.85 15.72 22.72
C PRO A 418 1.97 16.26 21.82
N ASN A 419 2.42 15.48 20.85
CA ASN A 419 3.27 15.99 19.75
C ASN A 419 2.45 16.61 18.60
N SER A 420 1.15 16.33 18.59
CA SER A 420 0.20 16.78 17.58
C SER A 420 -1.22 16.77 18.14
N ILE A 421 -2.01 17.78 17.79
CA ILE A 421 -3.38 17.97 18.26
C ILE A 421 -4.33 17.74 17.10
N GLY A 422 -5.27 16.81 17.26
CA GLY A 422 -6.42 16.66 16.39
C GLY A 422 -7.54 17.60 16.83
N VAL A 423 -8.14 18.30 15.88
CA VAL A 423 -9.28 19.20 16.12
C VAL A 423 -10.47 18.64 15.39
N TYR A 424 -11.56 18.43 16.13
CA TYR A 424 -12.83 17.94 15.63
C TYR A 424 -13.91 18.98 15.85
N VAL A 425 -14.66 19.29 14.80
CA VAL A 425 -15.84 20.16 14.85
C VAL A 425 -17.03 19.36 14.39
N ASN A 426 -18.06 19.26 15.23
CA ASN A 426 -19.41 18.94 14.78
C ASN A 426 -20.21 20.24 14.84
N TYR A 427 -20.42 20.86 13.67
CA TYR A 427 -21.12 22.13 13.59
C TYR A 427 -22.58 21.97 14.02
N ASP A 428 -23.22 20.91 13.53
CA ASP A 428 -24.65 20.66 13.72
C ASP A 428 -25.01 20.41 15.19
N GLU A 429 -24.17 19.67 15.92
CA GLU A 429 -24.36 19.42 17.35
C GLU A 429 -23.70 20.46 18.27
N GLY A 430 -22.97 21.43 17.70
CA GLY A 430 -22.31 22.46 18.48
C GLY A 430 -21.16 21.93 19.34
N VAL A 431 -20.35 21.00 18.82
CA VAL A 431 -19.25 20.36 19.54
C VAL A 431 -17.92 20.74 18.90
N LEU A 432 -16.98 21.20 19.73
CA LEU A 432 -15.58 21.35 19.37
C LEU A 432 -14.74 20.52 20.34
N SER A 433 -14.09 19.47 19.84
CA SER A 433 -13.27 18.58 20.65
C SER A 433 -11.82 18.56 20.17
N PHE A 434 -10.92 18.40 21.13
CA PHE A 434 -9.48 18.31 20.89
C PHE A 434 -8.96 16.97 21.35
N TYR A 435 -8.12 16.35 20.54
CA TYR A 435 -7.59 15.02 20.74
C TYR A 435 -6.07 15.01 20.63
N ASN A 436 -5.43 14.09 21.33
CA ASN A 436 -4.08 13.71 20.97
C ASN A 436 -4.17 13.00 19.61
N SER A 437 -3.52 13.56 18.58
CA SER A 437 -3.75 13.10 17.21
C SER A 437 -3.21 11.68 16.98
N LYS A 438 -2.22 11.23 17.76
CA LYS A 438 -1.66 9.87 17.67
C LYS A 438 -2.48 8.85 18.46
N THR A 439 -2.76 9.13 19.73
CA THR A 439 -3.46 8.16 20.60
C THR A 439 -4.98 8.25 20.49
N LYS A 440 -5.49 9.27 19.79
CA LYS A 440 -6.92 9.62 19.69
C LYS A 440 -7.60 9.78 21.05
N GLN A 441 -6.81 10.05 22.11
CA GLN A 441 -7.33 10.33 23.45
C GLN A 441 -7.95 11.73 23.48
N LEU A 442 -9.17 11.85 23.98
CA LEU A 442 -9.85 13.12 24.16
C LEU A 442 -9.15 13.96 25.23
N MET A 443 -8.89 15.22 24.91
CA MET A 443 -8.21 16.18 25.79
C MET A 443 -9.20 17.20 26.36
N HIS A 444 -10.05 17.78 25.50
CA HIS A 444 -11.06 18.75 25.92
C HIS A 444 -12.22 18.81 24.93
N THR A 445 -13.39 19.25 25.40
CA THR A 445 -14.56 19.53 24.56
C THR A 445 -15.25 20.81 25.01
N PHE A 446 -15.48 21.70 24.06
CA PHE A 446 -16.42 22.81 24.19
C PHE A 446 -17.77 22.39 23.59
N LYS A 447 -18.83 22.63 24.34
CA LYS A 447 -20.21 22.53 23.85
C LYS A 447 -20.76 23.95 23.69
N THR A 448 -21.08 24.35 22.47
CA THR A 448 -21.57 25.68 22.13
C THR A 448 -22.44 25.62 20.89
N LYS A 449 -23.59 26.29 20.89
CA LYS A 449 -24.40 26.42 19.68
C LYS A 449 -23.76 27.45 18.76
N PHE A 450 -23.11 27.01 17.69
CA PHE A 450 -22.56 27.91 16.69
C PHE A 450 -23.70 28.64 15.98
N GLN A 451 -23.81 29.95 16.16
CA GLN A 451 -24.83 30.78 15.48
C GLN A 451 -24.32 31.37 14.17
N GLN A 452 -23.01 31.25 13.92
CA GLN A 452 -22.33 31.75 12.74
C GLN A 452 -21.29 30.70 12.30
N PRO A 453 -20.89 30.69 11.02
CA PRO A 453 -19.80 29.84 10.56
C PRO A 453 -18.53 30.05 11.38
N VAL A 454 -17.84 28.96 11.67
CA VAL A 454 -16.55 28.99 12.40
C VAL A 454 -15.39 28.77 11.44
N ILE A 455 -14.24 29.33 11.76
CA ILE A 455 -13.05 29.30 10.93
C ILE A 455 -11.91 28.70 11.76
N PRO A 456 -11.17 27.69 11.27
CA PRO A 456 -9.95 27.24 11.91
C PRO A 456 -9.01 28.43 12.17
N ALA A 457 -8.53 28.54 13.40
CA ALA A 457 -7.76 29.68 13.87
C ALA A 457 -6.53 29.21 14.65
N PHE A 458 -5.39 29.81 14.34
CA PHE A 458 -4.10 29.40 14.86
C PHE A 458 -3.31 30.61 15.35
N MET A 459 -2.58 30.45 16.44
CA MET A 459 -1.75 31.50 17.02
C MET A 459 -0.39 30.95 17.39
N VAL A 460 0.69 31.66 17.09
CA VAL A 460 2.05 31.25 17.46
C VAL A 460 2.87 32.46 17.92
N TRP A 461 3.37 32.41 19.16
CA TRP A 461 4.18 33.49 19.73
C TRP A 461 5.67 33.27 19.55
N ASN A 462 6.12 32.02 19.59
CA ASN A 462 7.50 31.62 19.38
C ASN A 462 7.52 30.13 19.03
N GLY A 463 8.01 29.83 17.83
CA GLY A 463 8.05 28.48 17.27
C GLY A 463 7.36 28.40 15.92
N SER A 464 7.03 27.17 15.54
CA SER A 464 6.39 26.85 14.27
C SER A 464 5.41 25.69 14.40
N PHE A 465 4.44 25.66 13.50
CA PHE A 465 3.52 24.54 13.36
C PHE A 465 3.21 24.27 11.90
N SER A 466 2.74 23.06 11.61
CA SER A 466 2.17 22.67 10.34
C SER A 466 0.81 22.03 10.54
N VAL A 467 -0.08 22.26 9.57
CA VAL A 467 -1.46 21.76 9.58
C VAL A 467 -1.57 20.64 8.57
N VAL A 468 -2.27 19.57 8.95
CA VAL A 468 -2.64 18.45 8.08
C VAL A 468 -4.15 18.50 7.87
N THR A 469 -4.55 18.79 6.63
CA THR A 469 -5.94 18.80 6.15
C THR A 469 -6.18 17.62 5.20
N GLY A 470 -7.39 17.50 4.62
CA GLY A 470 -7.73 16.36 3.76
C GLY A 470 -7.89 15.06 4.55
N LEU A 471 -8.23 15.19 5.85
CA LEU A 471 -8.47 14.07 6.76
C LEU A 471 -9.96 13.81 6.95
N GLN A 472 -10.35 12.54 6.93
CA GLN A 472 -11.65 12.12 7.39
C GLN A 472 -11.73 12.26 8.91
N VAL A 473 -12.95 12.42 9.41
CA VAL A 473 -13.22 12.31 10.84
C VAL A 473 -12.96 10.85 11.25
N PRO A 474 -12.01 10.58 12.16
CA PRO A 474 -11.71 9.21 12.54
C PRO A 474 -12.91 8.51 13.19
N SER A 475 -13.15 7.25 12.87
CA SER A 475 -14.26 6.44 13.40
C SER A 475 -14.25 6.38 14.94
N ILE A 476 -13.06 6.34 15.55
CA ILE A 476 -12.88 6.38 17.00
C ILE A 476 -13.31 7.73 17.62
N VAL A 477 -13.12 8.84 16.88
CA VAL A 477 -13.58 10.17 17.29
C VAL A 477 -15.10 10.21 17.24
N GLN A 478 -15.71 9.74 16.14
CA GLN A 478 -17.17 9.69 15.99
C GLN A 478 -17.85 8.82 17.06
N SER A 479 -17.31 7.63 17.35
CA SER A 479 -17.87 6.73 18.36
C SER A 479 -17.68 7.24 19.79
N GLY A 480 -16.55 7.92 20.07
CA GLY A 480 -16.29 8.56 21.36
C GLY A 480 -17.28 9.67 21.70
N GLN A 481 -17.76 10.42 20.70
CA GLN A 481 -18.81 11.45 20.90
C GLN A 481 -20.12 10.84 21.39
N ARG A 482 -20.56 9.72 20.78
CA ARG A 482 -21.79 9.01 21.20
C ARG A 482 -21.70 8.55 22.65
N LYS A 483 -20.58 7.95 23.07
CA LYS A 483 -20.38 7.47 24.45
C LYS A 483 -20.38 8.61 25.48
N ASN A 484 -19.80 9.77 25.15
CA ASN A 484 -19.78 10.94 26.04
C ASN A 484 -21.13 11.67 26.13
N MET A 485 -22.02 11.48 25.15
CA MET A 485 -23.41 11.94 25.25
C MET A 485 -24.18 11.11 26.29
N PHE A 486 -24.05 9.78 26.28
CA PHE A 486 -24.76 8.91 27.24
C PHE A 486 -24.30 9.08 28.69
N THR A 487 -23.03 9.40 28.94
CA THR A 487 -22.55 9.72 30.29
C THR A 487 -23.07 11.05 30.83
N THR A 488 -23.55 11.96 29.96
CA THR A 488 -24.21 13.21 30.40
C THR A 488 -25.68 12.99 30.78
N PHE A 489 -26.34 11.94 30.27
CA PHE A 489 -27.72 11.59 30.63
C PHE A 489 -27.83 10.66 31.84
N HIS A 490 -26.77 9.90 32.16
CA HIS A 490 -26.79 8.96 33.29
C HIS A 490 -26.64 9.62 34.69
N SER A 491 -26.48 10.94 34.77
CA SER A 491 -26.50 11.69 36.04
C SER A 491 -27.91 12.09 36.51
N LEU A 492 -28.98 11.74 35.79
CA LEU A 492 -30.36 12.06 36.19
C LEU A 492 -31.32 10.86 36.34
N LEU A 493 -30.90 9.62 36.09
CA LEU A 493 -31.71 8.45 36.42
C LEU A 493 -30.82 7.32 36.97
N SER A 494 -30.92 7.09 38.27
CA SER A 494 -30.39 5.91 38.93
C SER A 494 -31.29 4.70 38.65
N GLY A 495 -30.70 3.66 38.04
CA GLY A 495 -31.30 2.34 37.86
C GLY A 495 -30.30 1.42 37.15
N PRO A 496 -30.16 0.14 37.55
CA PRO A 496 -29.07 -0.70 37.05
C PRO A 496 -29.42 -1.19 35.65
N THR A 497 -28.58 -0.88 34.66
CA THR A 497 -28.66 -1.53 33.34
C THR A 497 -27.39 -2.33 33.10
N ILE A 498 -27.62 -3.60 32.84
CA ILE A 498 -26.68 -4.70 32.61
C ILE A 498 -25.77 -4.39 31.42
N CYS A 499 -24.45 -4.48 31.63
CA CYS A 499 -23.46 -4.47 30.56
C CYS A 499 -23.44 -5.82 29.86
N LEU A 500 -23.84 -5.86 28.58
CA LEU A 500 -23.48 -6.96 27.69
C LEU A 500 -22.12 -6.63 27.06
N GLN A 501 -21.12 -7.41 27.45
CA GLN A 501 -19.76 -7.36 26.93
C GLN A 501 -19.65 -8.39 25.80
N GLU A 502 -19.57 -7.91 24.56
CA GLU A 502 -19.39 -8.77 23.38
C GLU A 502 -17.89 -9.02 23.19
N THR A 503 -17.40 -10.11 23.76
CA THR A 503 -16.07 -10.67 23.47
C THR A 503 -16.17 -11.57 22.25
N GLY A 504 -15.41 -11.25 21.20
CA GLY A 504 -15.33 -12.06 19.99
C GLY A 504 -14.85 -13.49 20.27
N SER A 505 -15.37 -14.45 19.51
CA SER A 505 -14.73 -15.75 19.25
C SER A 505 -15.38 -16.41 18.04
N ARG A 506 -14.52 -16.76 17.08
CA ARG A 506 -14.78 -17.64 15.94
C ARG A 506 -15.39 -18.97 16.42
N LEU A 507 -16.49 -19.40 15.80
CA LEU A 507 -17.00 -20.76 15.91
C LEU A 507 -16.11 -21.71 15.11
N CYS A 508 -15.25 -22.45 15.80
CA CYS A 508 -14.78 -23.75 15.35
C CYS A 508 -15.68 -24.81 15.97
N VAL A 509 -16.54 -25.44 15.16
CA VAL A 509 -17.31 -26.60 15.56
C VAL A 509 -16.41 -27.83 15.41
N SER A 510 -16.04 -28.45 16.52
CA SER A 510 -15.46 -29.79 16.56
C SER A 510 -16.47 -30.72 17.24
N PHE A 511 -17.05 -31.64 16.47
CA PHE A 511 -17.85 -32.73 17.01
C PHE A 511 -16.93 -33.81 17.57
N LYS A 512 -17.10 -34.15 18.85
CA LYS A 512 -16.82 -35.49 19.34
C LYS A 512 -18.01 -36.02 20.14
N SER A 513 -18.45 -37.18 19.69
CA SER A 513 -19.48 -38.04 20.22
C SER A 513 -19.23 -38.43 21.67
N GLU A 514 -20.30 -38.58 22.45
CA GLU A 514 -20.64 -39.89 23.04
C GLU A 514 -22.02 -39.88 23.71
N SER A 515 -22.75 -40.98 23.45
CA SER A 515 -23.68 -41.66 24.37
C SER A 515 -25.12 -41.14 24.53
N ALA A 516 -25.95 -41.60 23.57
CA ALA A 516 -27.26 -42.22 23.73
C ALA A 516 -27.91 -42.26 25.13
N SER A 517 -29.13 -41.69 25.25
CA SER A 517 -30.37 -42.44 25.52
C SER A 517 -31.58 -41.50 25.69
N ALA A 518 -32.76 -42.02 25.38
CA ALA A 518 -34.12 -41.51 25.63
C ALA A 518 -34.76 -40.54 24.61
N LEU A 519 -35.28 -41.16 23.55
CA LEU A 519 -36.67 -41.07 23.06
C LEU A 519 -37.57 -39.87 23.46
N THR A 520 -37.99 -39.16 22.40
CA THR A 520 -39.40 -39.02 21.95
C THR A 520 -40.32 -37.95 22.59
N ALA A 521 -40.87 -37.13 21.66
CA ALA A 521 -42.15 -36.40 21.66
C ALA A 521 -42.23 -35.03 22.37
N ARG A 522 -42.31 -33.95 21.57
CA ARG A 522 -43.61 -33.43 21.09
C ARG A 522 -43.45 -32.33 20.03
N LEU A 523 -44.20 -32.52 18.95
CA LEU A 523 -44.56 -31.58 17.90
C LEU A 523 -45.37 -30.38 18.44
N HIS A 524 -45.29 -29.28 17.66
CA HIS A 524 -46.24 -28.17 17.54
C HIS A 524 -46.43 -27.22 18.73
N ARG A 525 -45.76 -26.06 18.65
CA ARG A 525 -46.42 -24.79 18.31
C ARG A 525 -45.43 -23.77 17.77
#